data_AF-A0A9F2WFM5-F1
#
_entry.id   AF-A0A9F2WFM5-F1
#
_cell.length_a   1.000
_cell.length_b   1.000
_cell.length_c   1.000
_cell.angle_alpha   90.00
_cell.angle_beta   90.00
_cell.angle_gamma   90.00
#
_symmetry.space_group_name_H-M   'P 1'
#
loop_
_entity.id
_entity.type
_entity.pdbx_description
1 polymer ?
#
loop_
_entity_poly.entity_id
_entity_poly.type
_entity_poly.pdbx_seq_one_letter_code
_entity_poly.pdbx_strand_id
1 'polypeptide(L)'
;MAFSAHRHHLLLIGVLSFCVDSSACSQKNNTLIFTKENTIRKCMCPDSINNNDCDYSLANLICNCKSVFPYTIDKTYYNNLVIWFTETYMLRFLLNVTSVLNLKLSLCGTIPLSTKYLTIWGLRRLQIRSENNGQLQQQSLTISTSCDNGTQDKLQMSYKDRNVITHVVVLDTSLFSGSGPLKSYSVENISNISDQFPHLDKFFTSSNKSCIITFIY
;
A
#
# COMPACT_ATOMS: atom_id res chain seq x y z
N MET A 1 27.32 12.51 -78.26
CA MET A 1 27.17 11.20 -77.58
C MET A 1 28.23 11.14 -76.50
N ALA A 2 27.85 11.38 -75.26
CA ALA A 2 28.77 11.43 -74.12
C ALA A 2 28.53 10.19 -73.24
N PHE A 3 29.58 9.39 -73.05
CA PHE A 3 29.65 8.41 -71.98
C PHE A 3 29.93 9.16 -70.67
N SER A 4 29.18 8.85 -69.61
CA SER A 4 29.66 9.11 -68.25
C SER A 4 29.14 8.07 -67.28
N ALA A 5 30.06 7.63 -66.43
CA ALA A 5 30.06 6.39 -65.70
C ALA A 5 29.34 6.51 -64.34
N HIS A 6 28.78 5.36 -63.94
CA HIS A 6 28.50 4.87 -62.59
C HIS A 6 28.99 5.73 -61.41
N ARG A 7 28.03 6.15 -60.56
CA ARG A 7 28.25 6.24 -59.12
C ARG A 7 27.00 5.77 -58.39
N HIS A 8 27.13 4.61 -57.75
CA HIS A 8 26.20 4.08 -56.77
C HIS A 8 26.13 5.05 -55.58
N HIS A 9 24.97 5.67 -55.37
CA HIS A 9 24.64 6.27 -54.08
C HIS A 9 23.59 5.40 -53.40
N LEU A 10 24.10 4.49 -52.57
CA LEU A 10 23.35 3.85 -51.49
C LEU A 10 22.75 4.94 -50.59
N LEU A 11 21.47 5.25 -50.78
CA LEU A 11 20.70 6.04 -49.82
C LEU A 11 20.12 5.10 -48.78
N LEU A 12 20.82 5.02 -47.64
CA LEU A 12 20.37 4.39 -46.40
C LEU A 12 19.06 5.04 -45.95
N ILE A 13 17.95 4.31 -46.07
CA ILE A 13 16.69 4.65 -45.42
C ILE A 13 16.84 4.30 -43.94
N GLY A 14 17.15 5.31 -43.13
CA GLY A 14 17.11 5.21 -41.67
C GLY A 14 15.65 5.16 -41.21
N VAL A 15 15.15 3.96 -40.91
CA VAL A 15 13.88 3.79 -40.21
C VAL A 15 14.11 4.20 -38.75
N LEU A 16 13.68 5.41 -38.40
CA LEU A 16 13.51 5.81 -37.01
C LEU A 16 12.30 5.04 -36.45
N SER A 17 12.53 3.79 -36.06
CA SER A 17 11.62 3.06 -35.19
C SER A 17 11.56 3.81 -33.86
N PHE A 18 10.55 4.66 -33.72
CA PHE A 18 10.04 5.02 -32.41
C PHE A 18 9.54 3.73 -31.76
N CYS A 19 10.41 3.10 -30.96
CA CYS A 19 9.96 2.19 -29.93
C CYS A 19 9.15 3.05 -28.95
N VAL A 20 7.86 3.18 -29.23
CA VAL A 20 6.89 3.42 -28.18
C VAL A 20 6.95 2.16 -27.36
N ASP A 21 7.79 2.15 -26.33
CA ASP A 21 7.74 1.17 -25.27
C ASP A 21 6.35 1.30 -24.67
N SER A 22 5.39 0.58 -25.24
CA SER A 22 4.21 0.14 -24.52
C SER A 22 4.75 -0.80 -23.44
N SER A 23 5.30 -0.19 -22.40
CA SER A 23 5.21 -0.76 -21.08
C SER A 23 3.71 -0.92 -20.86
N ALA A 24 3.21 -2.09 -21.25
CA ALA A 24 2.07 -2.70 -20.62
C ALA A 24 2.49 -2.91 -19.16
N CYS A 25 2.57 -1.79 -18.42
CA CYS A 25 2.66 -1.77 -16.99
C CYS A 25 1.37 -2.47 -16.60
N SER A 26 1.49 -3.75 -16.22
CA SER A 26 0.41 -4.54 -15.65
C SER A 26 -0.45 -3.60 -14.82
N GLN A 27 -1.68 -3.38 -15.25
CA GLN A 27 -2.56 -2.32 -14.74
C GLN A 27 -2.79 -2.64 -13.26
N LYS A 28 -1.92 -2.11 -12.39
CA LYS A 28 -1.95 -2.36 -10.96
C LYS A 28 -3.11 -1.53 -10.44
N ASN A 29 -4.30 -2.12 -10.49
CA ASN A 29 -5.50 -1.53 -9.96
C ASN A 29 -5.28 -1.23 -8.47
N ASN A 30 -5.11 0.05 -8.16
CA ASN A 30 -4.94 0.50 -6.79
C ASN A 30 -6.32 0.83 -6.23
N THR A 31 -6.63 0.27 -5.06
CA THR A 31 -7.85 0.67 -4.36
C THR A 31 -7.53 1.90 -3.54
N LEU A 32 -8.25 2.99 -3.79
CA LEU A 32 -8.22 4.18 -2.96
C LEU A 32 -9.48 4.22 -2.10
N ILE A 33 -9.33 4.45 -0.81
CA ILE A 33 -10.43 4.70 0.11
C ILE A 33 -10.20 6.05 0.79
N PHE A 34 -11.21 6.91 0.77
CA PHE A 34 -11.17 8.16 1.50
C PHE A 34 -12.53 8.53 2.09
N THR A 35 -12.50 9.41 3.09
CA THR A 35 -13.69 9.93 3.75
C THR A 35 -13.84 11.41 3.48
N LYS A 36 -15.00 11.82 2.96
CA LYS A 36 -15.36 13.24 2.81
C LYS A 36 -16.78 13.43 3.33
N GLU A 37 -16.96 14.38 4.26
CA GLU A 37 -18.28 14.76 4.79
C GLU A 37 -19.09 13.55 5.32
N ASN A 38 -18.44 12.67 6.10
CA ASN A 38 -19.00 11.42 6.64
C ASN A 38 -19.38 10.34 5.61
N THR A 39 -19.08 10.54 4.32
CA THR A 39 -19.24 9.51 3.30
C THR A 39 -17.92 8.83 3.01
N ILE A 40 -17.92 7.50 2.96
CA ILE A 40 -16.77 6.72 2.53
C ILE A 40 -16.86 6.52 1.02
N ARG A 41 -15.79 6.86 0.31
CA ARG A 41 -15.64 6.64 -1.13
C ARG A 41 -14.61 5.53 -1.35
N LYS A 42 -15.01 4.50 -2.09
CA LYS A 42 -14.12 3.45 -2.60
C LYS A 42 -13.91 3.69 -4.08
N CYS A 43 -12.66 3.87 -4.47
CA CYS A 43 -12.26 4.20 -5.82
C CYS A 43 -11.31 3.14 -6.37
N MET A 44 -11.49 2.79 -7.64
CA MET A 44 -10.49 2.04 -8.40
C MET A 44 -9.77 3.00 -9.34
N CYS A 45 -8.46 3.12 -9.15
CA CYS A 45 -7.60 4.01 -9.92
C CYS A 45 -6.66 3.20 -10.82
N PRO A 46 -6.50 3.57 -12.10
CA PRO A 46 -5.61 2.87 -13.03
C PRO A 46 -4.12 3.05 -12.68
N ASP A 47 -3.78 4.19 -12.06
CA ASP A 47 -2.46 4.47 -11.50
C ASP A 47 -2.58 4.86 -10.02
N SER A 48 -1.50 4.67 -9.26
CA SER A 48 -1.41 5.23 -7.91
C SER A 48 -1.37 6.75 -8.05
N ILE A 49 -2.35 7.45 -7.49
CA ILE A 49 -2.35 8.92 -7.35
C ILE A 49 -1.11 9.29 -6.53
N ASN A 50 0.02 9.51 -7.17
CA ASN A 50 1.32 9.54 -6.48
C ASN A 50 1.69 10.95 -6.02
N ASN A 51 1.23 11.99 -6.73
CA ASN A 51 1.67 13.36 -6.45
C ASN A 51 0.63 14.24 -5.77
N ASN A 52 -0.67 13.99 -5.99
CA ASN A 52 -1.77 14.83 -5.48
C ASN A 52 -2.64 14.04 -4.48
N ASP A 53 -1.99 13.44 -3.47
CA ASP A 53 -2.74 12.88 -2.35
C ASP A 53 -3.61 13.98 -1.72
N CYS A 54 -4.80 13.59 -1.24
CA CYS A 54 -5.78 14.49 -0.62
C CYS A 54 -6.56 15.41 -1.59
N ASP A 55 -6.32 15.35 -2.90
CA ASP A 55 -7.19 16.00 -3.89
C ASP A 55 -8.40 15.11 -4.21
N TYR A 56 -9.44 15.24 -3.39
CA TYR A 56 -10.68 14.47 -3.54
C TYR A 56 -11.40 14.73 -4.86
N SER A 57 -11.30 15.95 -5.40
CA SER A 57 -11.97 16.33 -6.66
C SER A 57 -11.30 15.63 -7.84
N LEU A 58 -9.97 15.68 -7.87
CA LEU A 58 -9.18 14.98 -8.88
C LEU A 58 -9.40 13.46 -8.81
N ALA A 59 -9.40 12.88 -7.60
CA ALA A 59 -9.64 11.45 -7.43
C ALA A 59 -11.01 11.01 -7.98
N ASN A 60 -12.08 11.79 -7.75
CA ASN A 60 -13.40 11.48 -8.30
C ASN A 60 -13.47 11.63 -9.83
N LEU A 61 -12.59 12.42 -10.42
CA LEU A 61 -12.53 12.64 -11.87
C LEU A 61 -11.78 11.51 -12.58
N ILE A 62 -10.63 11.09 -12.01
CA ILE A 62 -9.71 10.16 -12.69
C ILE A 62 -9.88 8.70 -12.27
N CYS A 63 -10.61 8.43 -11.17
CA CYS A 63 -10.87 7.09 -10.68
C CYS A 63 -12.34 6.74 -10.72
N ASN A 64 -12.64 5.44 -10.85
CA ASN A 64 -14.01 4.95 -10.73
C ASN A 64 -14.40 4.86 -9.25
N CYS A 65 -15.03 5.92 -8.75
CA CYS A 65 -15.41 6.08 -7.35
C CYS A 65 -16.88 5.73 -7.08
N LYS A 66 -17.14 5.01 -6.00
CA LYS A 66 -18.49 4.73 -5.49
C LYS A 66 -18.58 5.08 -4.01
N SER A 67 -19.70 5.65 -3.61
CA SER A 67 -20.05 5.78 -2.20
C SER A 67 -20.37 4.40 -1.64
N VAL A 68 -19.76 4.06 -0.52
CA VAL A 68 -19.97 2.78 0.16
C VAL A 68 -20.33 3.04 1.61
N PHE A 69 -21.22 2.22 2.15
CA PHE A 69 -21.47 2.26 3.58
C PHE A 69 -20.34 1.58 4.33
N PRO A 70 -20.03 2.03 5.57
CA PRO A 70 -18.97 1.46 6.38
C PRO A 70 -19.02 -0.08 6.49
N TYR A 71 -20.23 -0.64 6.62
CA TYR A 71 -20.45 -2.10 6.76
C TYR A 71 -20.41 -2.87 5.43
N THR A 72 -20.50 -2.20 4.28
CA THR A 72 -20.49 -2.84 2.94
C THR A 72 -19.09 -2.97 2.34
N ILE A 73 -18.07 -2.43 3.00
CA ILE A 73 -16.69 -2.55 2.54
C ILE A 73 -16.28 -4.00 2.77
N ASP A 74 -16.04 -4.73 1.68
CA ASP A 74 -15.41 -6.04 1.73
C ASP A 74 -14.00 -5.90 2.31
N LYS A 75 -13.81 -6.36 3.55
CA LYS A 75 -12.59 -6.22 4.36
C LYS A 75 -11.69 -7.46 4.26
N THR A 76 -11.88 -8.33 3.28
CA THR A 76 -11.16 -9.61 3.27
C THR A 76 -9.69 -9.45 2.90
N TYR A 77 -9.39 -8.77 1.79
CA TYR A 77 -8.02 -8.67 1.30
C TYR A 77 -7.81 -7.54 0.28
N TYR A 78 -6.69 -6.81 0.41
CA TYR A 78 -6.22 -5.84 -0.58
C TYR A 78 -4.75 -6.08 -0.94
N ASN A 79 -4.44 -6.11 -2.25
CA ASN A 79 -3.06 -6.15 -2.71
C ASN A 79 -2.37 -4.77 -2.60
N ASN A 80 -2.99 -3.74 -3.16
CA ASN A 80 -2.53 -2.35 -3.07
C ASN A 80 -3.68 -1.47 -2.57
N LEU A 81 -3.53 -0.92 -1.37
CA LEU A 81 -4.51 -0.06 -0.73
C LEU A 81 -3.89 1.30 -0.44
N VAL A 82 -4.57 2.35 -0.91
CA VAL A 82 -4.27 3.74 -0.55
C VAL A 82 -5.42 4.23 0.31
N ILE A 83 -5.11 4.81 1.48
CA ILE A 83 -6.11 5.42 2.35
C ILE A 83 -5.74 6.88 2.58
N TRP A 84 -6.66 7.77 2.22
CA TRP A 84 -6.61 9.17 2.60
C TRP A 84 -7.55 9.39 3.78
N PHE A 85 -7.03 9.93 4.86
CA PHE A 85 -7.78 10.07 6.10
C PHE A 85 -7.47 11.42 6.77
N THR A 86 -8.46 11.94 7.47
CA THR A 86 -8.33 13.13 8.32
C THR A 86 -8.27 12.76 9.80
N GLU A 87 -8.93 11.66 10.18
CA GLU A 87 -9.08 11.23 11.57
C GLU A 87 -8.64 9.76 11.74
N THR A 88 -7.84 9.46 12.78
CA THR A 88 -7.24 8.12 12.98
C THR A 88 -8.21 7.01 13.26
N TYR A 89 -9.38 7.31 13.83
CA TYR A 89 -10.37 6.27 14.11
C TYR A 89 -10.87 5.61 12.82
N MET A 90 -10.84 6.32 11.68
CA MET A 90 -11.18 5.76 10.38
C MET A 90 -10.19 4.69 9.92
N LEU A 91 -8.90 4.85 10.23
CA LEU A 91 -7.92 3.82 9.95
C LEU A 91 -8.23 2.53 10.72
N ARG A 92 -8.58 2.65 12.00
CA ARG A 92 -9.03 1.49 12.78
C ARG A 92 -10.28 0.88 12.16
N PHE A 93 -11.24 1.67 11.71
CA PHE A 93 -12.44 1.14 11.07
C PHE A 93 -12.14 0.37 9.78
N LEU A 94 -11.22 0.88 8.95
CA LEU A 94 -10.92 0.34 7.61
C LEU A 94 -9.93 -0.83 7.63
N LEU A 95 -8.93 -0.79 8.52
CA LEU A 95 -7.83 -1.76 8.54
C LEU A 95 -8.03 -2.88 9.56
N ASN A 96 -8.91 -2.70 10.56
CA ASN A 96 -9.17 -3.73 11.54
C ASN A 96 -9.79 -4.96 10.86
N VAL A 97 -9.11 -6.10 11.00
CA VAL A 97 -9.46 -7.39 10.36
C VAL A 97 -9.25 -7.42 8.83
N THR A 98 -8.56 -6.42 8.27
CA THR A 98 -8.26 -6.37 6.83
C THR A 98 -6.85 -6.84 6.56
N SER A 99 -6.68 -7.81 5.65
CA SER A 99 -5.36 -8.20 5.15
C SER A 99 -4.93 -7.26 4.01
N VAL A 100 -3.78 -6.63 4.13
CA VAL A 100 -3.27 -5.68 3.13
C VAL A 100 -1.80 -5.97 2.84
N LEU A 101 -1.42 -6.21 1.58
CA LEU A 101 -0.01 -6.44 1.23
C LEU A 101 0.79 -5.14 1.12
N ASN A 102 0.30 -4.17 0.34
CA ASN A 102 0.93 -2.87 0.16
C ASN A 102 -0.04 -1.78 0.59
N LEU A 103 0.34 -0.99 1.60
CA LEU A 103 -0.48 0.06 2.17
C LEU A 103 0.20 1.41 2.01
N LYS A 104 -0.54 2.40 1.48
CA LYS A 104 -0.17 3.81 1.51
C LYS A 104 -1.19 4.56 2.36
N LEU A 105 -0.71 5.26 3.39
CA LEU A 105 -1.52 6.08 4.29
C LEU A 105 -1.15 7.54 4.10
N SER A 106 -2.12 8.38 3.75
CA SER A 106 -1.92 9.81 3.58
C SER A 106 -2.82 10.59 4.53
N LEU A 107 -2.20 11.37 5.43
CA LEU A 107 -2.92 12.26 6.34
C LEU A 107 -3.29 13.55 5.60
N CYS A 108 -4.58 13.83 5.49
CA CYS A 108 -5.15 14.97 4.76
C CYS A 108 -5.67 16.09 5.65
N GLY A 109 -5.24 16.13 6.91
CA GLY A 109 -5.65 17.12 7.90
C GLY A 109 -4.51 17.49 8.85
N THR A 110 -4.72 18.55 9.63
CA THR A 110 -3.69 19.16 10.50
C THR A 110 -3.79 18.72 11.96
N ILE A 111 -4.70 17.81 12.29
CA ILE A 111 -5.00 17.45 13.68
C ILE A 111 -3.87 16.58 14.23
N PRO A 112 -3.26 16.93 15.37
CA PRO A 112 -2.28 16.08 16.02
C PRO A 112 -2.96 14.77 16.42
N LEU A 113 -2.41 13.66 15.94
CA LEU A 113 -2.99 12.35 16.16
C LEU A 113 -2.55 11.84 17.53
N SER A 114 -3.52 11.57 18.41
CA SER A 114 -3.25 10.87 19.67
C SER A 114 -2.56 9.54 19.39
N THR A 115 -1.51 9.20 20.15
CA THR A 115 -0.85 7.90 20.09
C THR A 115 -1.87 6.78 20.27
N LYS A 116 -2.09 6.02 19.19
CA LYS A 116 -2.94 4.85 19.13
C LYS A 116 -2.24 3.80 18.30
N TYR A 117 -2.42 2.54 18.65
CA TYR A 117 -1.86 1.43 17.89
C TYR A 117 -2.91 0.89 16.92
N LEU A 118 -2.49 0.65 15.68
CA LEU A 118 -3.28 -0.01 14.64
C LEU A 118 -2.67 -1.38 14.34
N THR A 119 -3.53 -2.39 14.21
CA THR A 119 -3.11 -3.74 13.85
C THR A 119 -3.46 -4.00 12.39
N ILE A 120 -2.47 -4.40 11.59
CA ILE A 120 -2.60 -4.64 10.14
C ILE A 120 -2.07 -6.04 9.83
N TRP A 121 -2.75 -6.79 8.97
CA TRP A 121 -2.41 -8.18 8.66
C TRP A 121 -1.75 -8.28 7.27
N GLY A 122 -0.69 -9.08 7.15
CA GLY A 122 -0.06 -9.42 5.88
C GLY A 122 0.74 -8.30 5.19
N LEU A 123 1.06 -7.21 5.92
CA LEU A 123 1.71 -6.04 5.36
C LEU A 123 3.16 -6.32 4.96
N ARG A 124 3.49 -6.10 3.68
CA ARG A 124 4.85 -6.18 3.13
C ARG A 124 5.48 -4.81 2.93
N ARG A 125 4.68 -3.83 2.52
CA ARG A 125 5.15 -2.47 2.27
C ARG A 125 4.21 -1.45 2.86
N LEU A 126 4.77 -0.53 3.64
CA LEU A 126 4.09 0.64 4.15
C LEU A 126 4.66 1.90 3.51
N GLN A 127 3.79 2.78 3.05
CA GLN A 127 4.12 4.14 2.68
C GLN A 127 3.28 5.09 3.52
N ILE A 128 3.92 6.09 4.09
CA ILE A 128 3.24 7.14 4.85
C ILE A 128 3.56 8.46 4.19
N ARG A 129 2.50 9.24 3.98
CA ARG A 129 2.59 10.63 3.58
C ARG A 129 1.91 11.49 4.63
N SER A 130 2.63 12.47 5.12
CA SER A 130 2.10 13.48 6.02
C SER A 130 2.63 14.85 5.64
N GLU A 131 1.93 15.89 6.07
CA GLU A 131 2.38 17.26 5.98
C GLU A 131 2.93 17.68 7.34
N ASN A 132 4.16 18.16 7.37
CA ASN A 132 4.79 18.71 8.57
C ASN A 132 5.35 20.09 8.24
N ASN A 133 4.90 21.13 8.95
CA ASN A 133 5.29 22.53 8.74
C ASN A 133 5.15 23.00 7.28
N GLY A 134 4.08 22.59 6.59
CA GLY A 134 3.84 22.95 5.18
C GLY A 134 4.69 22.16 4.18
N GLN A 135 5.54 21.25 4.63
CA GLN A 135 6.35 20.38 3.78
C GLN A 135 5.77 18.97 3.77
N LEU A 136 5.50 18.47 2.57
CA LEU A 136 5.10 17.08 2.35
C LEU A 136 6.29 16.15 2.57
N GLN A 137 6.13 15.22 3.51
CA GLN A 137 7.09 14.15 3.74
C GLN A 137 6.48 12.82 3.33
N GLN A 138 7.24 12.05 2.55
CA GLN A 138 6.88 10.69 2.19
C GLN A 138 7.97 9.75 2.68
N GLN A 139 7.56 8.74 3.44
CA GLN A 139 8.44 7.72 3.97
C GLN A 139 7.91 6.34 3.56
N SER A 140 8.82 5.38 3.33
CA SER A 140 8.43 4.03 2.98
C SER A 140 9.26 3.01 3.73
N LEU A 141 8.60 1.95 4.19
CA LEU A 141 9.21 0.82 4.86
C LEU A 141 8.79 -0.46 4.14
N THR A 142 9.77 -1.32 3.83
CA THR A 142 9.53 -2.67 3.33
C THR A 142 9.88 -3.65 4.45
N ILE A 143 8.94 -4.54 4.76
CA ILE A 143 9.09 -5.55 5.79
C ILE A 143 9.54 -6.83 5.11
N SER A 144 10.84 -7.12 5.21
CA SER A 144 11.42 -8.34 4.68
C SER A 144 11.01 -9.52 5.56
N THR A 145 10.34 -10.52 4.98
CA THR A 145 10.05 -11.78 5.68
C THR A 145 10.98 -12.87 5.14
N SER A 146 11.47 -13.76 6.01
CA SER A 146 12.33 -14.89 5.62
C SER A 146 11.71 -15.85 4.59
N CYS A 147 10.42 -15.71 4.27
CA CYS A 147 9.72 -16.51 3.26
C CYS A 147 9.85 -15.98 1.82
N ASP A 148 10.47 -14.82 1.59
CA ASP A 148 10.66 -14.21 0.26
C ASP A 148 11.84 -14.85 -0.53
N ASN A 149 12.02 -16.16 -0.43
CA ASN A 149 12.94 -16.91 -1.29
C ASN A 149 12.33 -17.06 -2.71
N GLY A 150 12.43 -16.01 -3.51
CA GLY A 150 12.70 -16.12 -4.95
C GLY A 150 11.59 -16.58 -5.91
N THR A 151 10.29 -16.54 -5.56
CA THR A 151 9.22 -16.80 -6.56
C THR A 151 8.14 -15.74 -6.51
N GLN A 152 8.24 -14.76 -7.40
CA GLN A 152 7.40 -13.57 -7.50
C GLN A 152 5.97 -13.84 -8.04
N ASP A 153 5.55 -15.09 -8.24
CA ASP A 153 4.40 -15.41 -9.10
C ASP A 153 3.36 -16.41 -8.53
N LYS A 154 3.32 -16.59 -7.21
CA LYS A 154 2.32 -17.48 -6.57
C LYS A 154 1.52 -16.80 -5.45
N LEU A 155 1.06 -15.58 -5.69
CA LEU A 155 0.05 -14.90 -4.86
C LEU A 155 -1.38 -15.17 -5.36
N GLN A 156 -1.68 -16.42 -5.72
CA GLN A 156 -2.99 -17.00 -5.43
C GLN A 156 -2.79 -17.95 -4.26
N MET A 157 -2.81 -17.36 -3.07
CA MET A 157 -2.72 -18.11 -1.83
C MET A 157 -4.06 -18.83 -1.62
N SER A 158 -4.16 -20.03 -2.19
CA SER A 158 -5.20 -20.99 -1.80
C SER A 158 -5.05 -21.20 -0.29
N TYR A 159 -6.05 -20.73 0.45
CA TYR A 159 -6.11 -20.66 1.91
C TYR A 159 -5.97 -22.03 2.62
N LYS A 160 -5.85 -23.13 1.88
CA LYS A 160 -6.00 -24.49 2.43
C LYS A 160 -4.73 -25.27 2.73
N ASP A 161 -3.54 -24.85 2.27
CA ASP A 161 -2.38 -25.75 2.44
C ASP A 161 -1.02 -25.06 2.53
N ARG A 162 -0.66 -24.64 3.74
CA ARG A 162 0.71 -24.52 4.28
C ARG A 162 0.58 -24.07 5.73
N ASN A 163 1.52 -24.44 6.61
CA ASN A 163 1.67 -23.80 7.91
C ASN A 163 1.82 -22.28 7.72
N VAL A 164 0.71 -21.55 7.77
CA VAL A 164 0.65 -20.13 7.42
C VAL A 164 1.26 -19.34 8.58
N ILE A 165 2.51 -18.92 8.41
CA ILE A 165 3.09 -17.90 9.28
C ILE A 165 2.19 -16.68 9.19
N THR A 166 1.61 -16.29 10.32
CA THR A 166 0.75 -15.11 10.36
C THR A 166 1.63 -13.91 10.61
N HIS A 167 1.63 -12.94 9.69
CA HIS A 167 2.40 -11.71 9.84
C HIS A 167 1.46 -10.58 10.25
N VAL A 168 1.72 -10.01 11.42
CA VAL A 168 0.92 -8.94 11.99
C VAL A 168 1.82 -7.74 12.23
N VAL A 169 1.32 -6.58 11.84
CA VAL A 169 1.99 -5.30 12.04
C VAL A 169 1.23 -4.49 13.07
N VAL A 170 1.96 -3.95 14.05
CA VAL A 170 1.48 -2.98 15.02
C VAL A 170 2.08 -1.63 14.65
N LEU A 171 1.23 -0.72 14.20
CA LEU A 171 1.60 0.61 13.72
C LEU A 171 1.23 1.67 14.77
N ASP A 172 2.21 2.43 15.25
CA ASP A 172 1.97 3.60 16.09
C ASP A 172 1.51 4.79 15.25
N THR A 173 0.30 5.32 15.48
CA THR A 173 -0.21 6.48 14.72
C THR A 173 0.48 7.79 15.06
N SER A 174 1.34 7.85 16.09
CA SER A 174 2.12 9.05 16.40
C SER A 174 3.06 9.46 15.25
N LEU A 175 3.48 8.49 14.42
CA LEU A 175 4.37 8.67 13.27
C LEU A 175 3.87 9.70 12.23
N PHE A 176 2.55 9.95 12.18
CA PHE A 176 1.99 10.92 11.23
C PHE A 176 2.25 12.36 11.67
N SER A 177 2.65 12.56 12.93
CA SER A 177 3.02 13.87 13.49
C SER A 177 4.39 14.36 13.00
N GLY A 178 5.12 13.55 12.22
CA GLY A 178 6.38 13.98 11.59
C GLY A 178 7.57 14.06 12.56
N SER A 179 7.52 13.34 13.68
CA SER A 179 8.53 13.35 14.74
C SER A 179 9.83 12.60 14.42
N GLY A 180 9.96 11.95 13.25
CA GLY A 180 11.19 11.28 12.85
C GLY A 180 11.06 10.32 11.66
N PRO A 181 12.15 9.61 11.32
CA PRO A 181 12.15 8.57 10.30
C PRO A 181 11.43 7.32 10.81
N LEU A 182 10.73 6.60 9.91
CA LEU A 182 10.10 5.33 10.21
C LEU A 182 11.12 4.30 10.67
N LYS A 183 10.82 3.67 11.80
CA LYS A 183 11.60 2.57 12.36
C LYS A 183 10.72 1.35 12.49
N SER A 184 11.35 0.18 12.42
CA SER A 184 10.67 -1.07 12.67
C SER A 184 11.57 -2.12 13.28
N TYR A 185 10.99 -2.97 14.12
CA TYR A 185 11.61 -4.21 14.56
C TYR A 185 10.57 -5.33 14.50
N SER A 186 11.04 -6.55 14.28
CA SER A 186 10.19 -7.74 14.23
C SER A 186 10.56 -8.72 15.32
N VAL A 187 9.56 -9.38 15.87
CA VAL A 187 9.70 -10.43 16.88
C VAL A 187 9.00 -11.67 16.36
N GLU A 188 9.72 -12.80 16.36
CA GLU A 188 9.20 -14.09 15.93
C GLU A 188 8.85 -14.97 17.14
N ASN A 189 7.82 -15.81 16.98
CA ASN A 189 7.54 -16.93 17.88
C ASN A 189 7.38 -16.55 19.37
N ILE A 190 6.57 -15.51 19.63
CA ILE A 190 6.21 -15.13 20.99
C ILE A 190 5.22 -16.17 21.53
N SER A 191 5.72 -17.08 22.36
CA SER A 191 4.86 -17.80 23.30
C SER A 191 4.30 -16.77 24.28
N ASN A 192 2.97 -16.71 24.41
CA ASN A 192 2.24 -15.74 25.26
C ASN A 192 2.14 -14.29 24.73
N ILE A 193 1.79 -14.10 23.46
CA ILE A 193 1.37 -12.79 22.92
C ILE A 193 0.28 -12.15 23.80
N SER A 194 -0.62 -12.97 24.33
CA SER A 194 -1.70 -12.59 25.23
C SER A 194 -1.23 -11.82 26.46
N ASP A 195 -0.18 -12.31 27.12
CA ASP A 195 0.33 -11.75 28.37
C ASP A 195 1.06 -10.43 28.13
N GLN A 196 1.76 -10.30 26.99
CA GLN A 196 2.53 -9.10 26.65
C GLN A 196 1.67 -8.02 25.97
N PHE A 197 0.60 -8.43 25.28
CA PHE A 197 -0.26 -7.54 24.49
C PHE A 197 -1.74 -7.91 24.65
N PRO A 198 -2.36 -7.65 25.82
CA PRO A 198 -3.73 -8.06 26.14
C PRO A 198 -4.80 -7.43 25.23
N HIS A 199 -4.46 -6.39 24.47
CA HIS A 199 -5.34 -5.80 23.45
C HIS A 199 -5.27 -6.50 22.09
N LEU A 200 -4.18 -7.23 21.82
CA LEU A 200 -3.99 -8.02 20.61
C LEU A 200 -4.63 -9.41 20.73
N ASP A 201 -4.93 -9.85 21.95
CA ASP A 201 -5.55 -11.15 22.25
C ASP A 201 -6.82 -11.47 21.47
N LYS A 202 -7.65 -10.46 21.23
CA LYS A 202 -8.90 -10.64 20.48
C LYS A 202 -8.67 -11.05 19.03
N PHE A 203 -7.47 -10.83 18.50
CA PHE A 203 -7.10 -11.08 17.11
C PHE A 203 -6.25 -12.33 16.93
N PHE A 204 -5.57 -12.77 17.99
CA PHE A 204 -4.74 -13.97 18.01
C PHE A 204 -5.52 -15.11 18.65
N THR A 205 -6.39 -15.77 17.89
CA THR A 205 -6.92 -17.06 18.31
C THR A 205 -5.78 -18.07 18.40
N SER A 206 -5.73 -18.82 19.50
CA SER A 206 -4.74 -19.82 19.95
C SER A 206 -4.45 -20.99 18.99
N SER A 207 -4.27 -20.73 17.70
CA SER A 207 -3.82 -21.74 16.75
C SER A 207 -2.30 -21.81 16.81
N ASN A 208 -1.76 -23.02 16.94
CA ASN A 208 -0.33 -23.39 16.93
C ASN A 208 0.38 -22.99 15.61
N LYS A 209 0.40 -21.69 15.29
CA LYS A 209 1.01 -21.11 14.10
C LYS A 209 2.07 -20.11 14.54
N SER A 210 3.26 -20.23 13.98
CA SER A 210 4.31 -19.24 14.15
C SER A 210 3.80 -17.87 13.68
N CYS A 211 3.80 -16.89 14.57
CA CYS A 211 3.42 -15.52 14.27
C CYS A 211 4.68 -14.63 14.29
N ILE A 212 4.78 -13.74 13.31
CA ILE A 212 5.78 -12.67 13.30
C ILE A 212 5.02 -11.37 13.57
N ILE A 213 5.42 -10.65 14.61
CA ILE A 213 4.88 -9.32 14.92
C ILE A 213 5.93 -8.28 14.56
N THR A 214 5.59 -7.35 13.68
CA THR A 214 6.44 -6.20 13.34
C THR A 214 5.85 -4.94 13.98
N PHE A 215 6.63 -4.25 14.80
CA PHE A 215 6.28 -2.95 15.34
C PHE A 215 6.84 -1.86 14.44
N ILE A 216 6.03 -0.85 14.12
CA ILE A 216 6.43 0.32 13.34
C ILE A 216 6.09 1.58 14.12
N TYR A 217 7.05 2.49 14.23
CA TYR A 217 6.96 3.76 14.97
C TYR A 217 7.83 4.85 14.35
#